data_AF-A0A4R4SNQ9-F1
#
_entry.id   AF-A0A4R4SNQ9-F1
#
_cell.length_a   1.000
_cell.length_b   1.000
_cell.length_c   1.000
_cell.angle_alpha   90.00
_cell.angle_beta   90.00
_cell.angle_gamma   90.00
#
_symmetry.space_group_name_H-M   'P 1'
#
loop_
_entity.id
_entity.type
_entity.pdbx_description
1 polymer ?
#
loop_
_entity_poly.entity_id
_entity_poly.type
_entity_poly.pdbx_seq_one_letter_code
_entity_poly.pdbx_strand_id
1 'polypeptide(L)'
;MSDSPYRGRRRQQPPQGHGSYGPPPPYQGPQGRPQRRRQPQQQQWQQPQQQQWGEQPAYNQTYEASYDQYGDVHHGGSHHGGAHHGGAHHGPGYHYEDAHGGDMVLAPIVRRAGARLIDNALVAVFGFALVLPVTIGVLGLGKPGSQTEDEGGIWNWPIIFTLFAVLSVLPFLYEAVQLAMSGRTLGKRIMHLGVVQARPAGEPITTTQAIWRAGIIHVAYQFGVFFFLALAVMVWDYAAYGMVLVWAGALMAYLWAIWDQPMHQALHDRFAGTLVIDERGGYAEYDEYAE
;
A
#
# COMPACT_ATOMS: atom_id res chain seq x y z
N MET A 1 -8.95 13.18 -24.82
CA MET A 1 -7.90 13.30 -23.78
C MET A 1 -8.23 14.55 -23.00
N SER A 2 -8.96 14.39 -21.91
CA SER A 2 -9.43 15.46 -21.04
C SER A 2 -8.43 15.59 -19.91
N ASP A 3 -7.52 16.56 -20.04
CA ASP A 3 -6.58 16.93 -18.99
C ASP A 3 -7.36 17.51 -17.81
N SER A 4 -7.39 16.76 -16.71
CA SER A 4 -7.91 17.27 -15.44
C SER A 4 -7.02 18.45 -15.00
N PRO A 5 -7.57 19.66 -14.75
CA PRO A 5 -6.78 20.88 -14.51
C PRO A 5 -5.96 20.89 -13.20
N TYR A 6 -6.03 19.86 -12.37
CA TYR A 6 -5.60 19.95 -10.96
C TYR A 6 -4.29 19.25 -10.61
N ARG A 7 -3.58 18.62 -11.54
CA ARG A 7 -2.29 17.95 -11.26
C ARG A 7 -1.10 18.70 -11.82
N GLY A 8 -0.83 19.88 -11.26
CA GLY A 8 0.32 20.68 -11.71
C GLY A 8 0.76 21.85 -10.83
N ARG A 9 0.14 22.15 -9.69
CA ARG A 9 0.68 23.17 -8.79
C ARG A 9 1.90 22.64 -8.05
N ARG A 10 3.06 22.74 -8.70
CA ARG A 10 4.29 23.10 -7.99
C ARG A 10 3.94 24.32 -7.14
N ARG A 11 4.17 24.24 -5.83
CA ARG A 11 4.10 25.39 -4.93
C ARG A 11 5.04 26.46 -5.48
N GLN A 12 4.50 27.42 -6.23
CA GLN A 12 5.17 28.68 -6.50
C GLN A 12 5.20 29.39 -5.16
N GLN A 13 6.40 29.50 -4.60
CA GLN A 13 6.67 30.41 -3.48
C GLN A 13 6.18 31.80 -3.87
N PRO A 14 5.41 32.49 -3.01
CA PRO A 14 5.06 33.88 -3.28
C PRO A 14 6.33 34.73 -3.37
N PRO A 15 6.36 35.73 -4.25
CA PRO A 15 7.51 36.63 -4.37
C PRO A 15 7.75 37.32 -3.03
N GLN A 16 8.99 37.22 -2.55
CA GLN A 16 9.46 37.88 -1.33
C GLN A 16 9.29 39.40 -1.52
N GLY A 17 8.30 39.97 -0.84
CA GLY A 17 8.15 41.40 -0.72
C GLY A 17 9.34 42.00 0.01
N HIS A 18 9.94 43.02 -0.59
CA HIS A 18 10.95 43.88 0.04
C HIS A 18 10.34 44.59 1.25
N GLY A 19 10.46 43.95 2.43
CA GLY A 19 10.15 44.53 3.72
C GLY A 19 11.36 45.23 4.30
N SER A 20 11.25 46.55 4.43
CA SER A 20 12.19 47.44 5.12
C SER A 20 12.48 46.95 6.55
N TYR A 21 13.76 46.76 6.88
CA TYR A 21 14.22 46.37 8.21
C TYR A 21 13.92 47.48 9.24
N GLY A 22 13.06 47.17 10.21
CA GLY A 22 12.95 47.92 11.47
C GLY A 22 13.85 47.30 12.55
N PRO A 23 14.38 48.10 13.51
CA PRO A 23 15.28 47.60 14.53
C PRO A 23 14.57 46.63 15.51
N PRO A 24 15.24 45.57 15.98
CA PRO A 24 14.66 44.59 16.89
C PRO A 24 14.44 45.17 18.30
N PRO A 25 13.40 44.72 19.02
CA PRO A 25 13.15 45.10 20.40
C PRO A 25 14.20 44.49 21.36
N PRO A 26 14.48 45.16 22.50
CA PRO A 26 15.47 44.70 23.47
C PRO A 26 15.00 43.45 24.20
N TYR A 27 15.90 42.47 24.27
CA TYR A 27 15.72 41.18 24.94
C TYR A 27 15.74 41.37 26.47
N GLN A 28 14.62 41.12 27.15
CA GLN A 28 14.57 40.96 28.61
C GLN A 28 14.75 39.47 28.95
N GLY A 29 15.90 39.12 29.53
CA GLY A 29 16.21 37.77 29.99
C GLY A 29 15.57 37.45 31.35
N PRO A 30 15.15 36.20 31.61
CA PRO A 30 14.75 35.78 32.96
C PRO A 30 15.97 35.54 33.86
N GLN A 31 15.92 36.18 35.03
CA GLN A 31 16.82 36.01 36.17
C GLN A 31 16.76 34.59 36.73
N GLY A 32 17.89 34.15 37.27
CA GLY A 32 18.17 32.75 37.60
C GLY A 32 17.45 32.17 38.82
N ARG A 33 17.57 30.85 38.95
CA ARG A 33 17.39 30.12 40.21
C ARG A 33 18.54 29.13 40.43
N PRO A 34 19.00 28.96 41.68
CA PRO A 34 20.31 28.40 41.99
C PRO A 34 20.36 26.86 42.06
N GLN A 35 21.57 26.36 41.78
CA GLN A 35 22.05 25.00 41.98
C GLN A 35 21.78 24.46 43.39
N ARG A 36 21.28 23.23 43.48
CA ARG A 36 21.46 22.35 44.66
C ARG A 36 22.37 21.19 44.31
N ARG A 37 23.42 21.07 45.12
CA ARG A 37 24.49 20.04 45.10
C ARG A 37 24.27 19.04 46.25
N ARG A 38 24.75 17.80 46.04
CA ARG A 38 25.05 16.69 47.00
C ARG A 38 23.83 15.91 47.53
N GLN A 39 23.84 14.58 47.67
CA GLN A 39 24.88 13.65 48.16
C GLN A 39 24.78 12.23 47.54
N PRO A 40 25.84 11.40 47.63
CA PRO A 40 25.81 9.97 47.35
C PRO A 40 25.43 9.16 48.60
N GLN A 41 24.52 8.18 48.48
CA GLN A 41 24.28 7.17 49.51
C GLN A 41 24.71 5.79 49.01
N GLN A 42 25.61 5.21 49.80
CA GLN A 42 26.00 3.81 49.77
C GLN A 42 24.95 2.93 50.48
N GLN A 43 25.11 1.61 50.31
CA GLN A 43 24.48 0.50 51.03
C GLN A 43 23.09 0.14 50.47
N GLN A 44 22.71 -1.13 50.26
CA GLN A 44 22.95 -2.29 51.11
C GLN A 44 22.61 -3.58 50.36
N TRP A 45 23.48 -4.58 50.42
CA TRP A 45 23.20 -5.96 50.05
C TRP A 45 22.47 -6.68 51.19
N GLN A 46 21.32 -7.31 50.89
CA GLN A 46 20.57 -8.36 51.63
C GLN A 46 19.21 -8.49 50.90
N GLN A 47 18.61 -9.62 50.50
CA GLN A 47 18.72 -11.06 50.70
C GLN A 47 18.13 -11.76 49.44
N PRO A 48 18.41 -13.06 49.19
CA PRO A 48 17.81 -13.81 48.10
C PRO A 48 16.40 -14.27 48.49
N GLN A 49 15.37 -13.75 47.80
CA GLN A 49 14.01 -14.23 47.98
C GLN A 49 13.81 -15.52 47.18
N GLN A 50 13.38 -16.54 47.90
CA GLN A 50 13.24 -17.92 47.47
C GLN A 50 12.29 -18.06 46.28
N GLN A 51 12.67 -18.97 45.38
CA GLN A 51 11.90 -19.44 44.25
C GLN A 51 10.57 -20.04 44.72
N GLN A 52 9.48 -19.31 44.52
CA GLN A 52 8.13 -19.85 44.59
C GLN A 52 7.82 -20.52 43.25
N TRP A 53 8.02 -21.83 43.22
CA TRP A 53 7.52 -22.71 42.17
C TRP A 53 6.00 -22.77 42.26
N GLY A 54 5.31 -22.35 41.20
CA GLY A 54 3.88 -22.57 41.02
C GLY A 54 3.21 -21.45 40.25
N GLU A 55 3.18 -21.59 38.93
CA GLU A 55 1.99 -21.46 38.06
C GLU A 55 2.44 -21.48 36.59
N GLN A 56 1.94 -22.46 35.84
CA GLN A 56 2.12 -22.57 34.40
C GLN A 56 1.24 -21.52 33.70
N PRO A 57 1.78 -20.65 32.84
CA PRO A 57 0.95 -19.94 31.88
C PRO A 57 0.65 -20.88 30.70
N ALA A 58 -0.64 -21.17 30.53
CA ALA A 58 -1.17 -21.84 29.36
C ALA A 58 -0.79 -21.05 28.08
N TYR A 59 -0.10 -21.71 27.15
CA TYR A 59 0.07 -21.22 25.79
C TYR A 59 -1.27 -21.36 25.06
N ASN A 60 -2.12 -20.36 25.19
CA ASN A 60 -3.16 -20.03 24.22
C ASN A 60 -2.96 -18.56 23.81
N GLN A 61 -1.95 -18.32 22.98
CA GLN A 61 -1.89 -17.09 22.18
C GLN A 61 -2.85 -17.26 20.99
N THR A 62 -4.14 -17.07 21.29
CA THR A 62 -5.12 -16.69 20.28
C THR A 62 -4.76 -15.27 19.86
N TYR A 63 -4.40 -15.08 18.60
CA TYR A 63 -4.38 -13.76 17.95
C TYR A 63 -5.83 -13.25 17.87
N GLU A 64 -6.37 -12.73 18.97
CA GLU A 64 -7.51 -11.83 18.92
C GLU A 64 -6.99 -10.46 18.50
N ALA A 65 -7.22 -10.13 17.23
CA ALA A 65 -7.18 -8.75 16.78
C ALA A 65 -8.22 -7.97 17.58
N SER A 66 -7.77 -7.07 18.45
CA SER A 66 -8.62 -6.07 19.08
C SER A 66 -9.16 -5.16 17.98
N TYR A 67 -10.35 -5.47 17.50
CA TYR A 67 -11.18 -4.48 16.84
C TYR A 67 -11.68 -3.56 17.94
N ASP A 68 -11.06 -2.38 18.01
CA ASP A 68 -11.53 -1.27 18.82
C ASP A 68 -12.99 -0.99 18.47
N GLN A 69 -13.84 -1.45 19.39
CA GLN A 69 -15.00 -0.79 19.94
C GLN A 69 -15.22 0.63 19.36
N TYR A 70 -16.11 0.71 18.37
CA TYR A 70 -16.77 1.97 17.99
C TYR A 70 -17.55 2.46 19.21
N GLY A 71 -16.89 3.28 20.01
CA GLY A 71 -17.49 4.09 21.05
C GLY A 71 -18.30 5.21 20.41
N ASP A 72 -19.60 5.07 20.51
CA ASP A 72 -20.58 6.14 20.34
C ASP A 72 -20.34 7.17 21.47
N VAL A 73 -19.51 8.17 21.21
CA VAL A 73 -19.27 9.29 22.12
C VAL A 73 -20.30 10.37 21.82
N HIS A 74 -21.48 10.21 22.41
CA HIS A 74 -22.42 11.30 22.62
C HIS A 74 -21.77 12.35 23.53
N HIS A 75 -21.21 13.41 22.94
CA HIS A 75 -20.85 14.63 23.67
C HIS A 75 -22.11 15.46 23.94
N GLY A 76 -22.72 15.20 25.10
CA GLY A 76 -23.61 16.14 25.76
C GLY A 76 -22.81 17.31 26.33
N GLY A 77 -22.56 18.33 25.51
CA GLY A 77 -21.94 19.60 25.90
C GLY A 77 -23.00 20.67 26.16
N SER A 78 -23.42 20.81 27.42
CA SER A 78 -24.13 21.97 27.92
C SER A 78 -23.15 23.14 28.08
N HIS A 79 -23.19 24.12 27.18
CA HIS A 79 -22.50 25.40 27.38
C HIS A 79 -23.43 26.61 27.23
N HIS A 80 -23.42 27.37 28.31
CA HIS A 80 -24.09 28.63 28.56
C HIS A 80 -23.81 29.71 27.52
N GLY A 81 -24.82 30.54 27.29
CA GLY A 81 -24.78 31.73 26.47
C GLY A 81 -23.71 32.73 26.89
N GLY A 82 -22.95 33.18 25.90
CA GLY A 82 -22.16 34.39 25.93
C GLY A 82 -22.35 35.11 24.60
N ALA A 83 -23.07 36.23 24.64
CA ALA A 83 -23.20 37.15 23.52
C ALA A 83 -21.82 37.73 23.18
N HIS A 84 -21.33 37.48 21.96
CA HIS A 84 -20.19 38.20 21.40
C HIS A 84 -20.54 38.80 20.04
N HIS A 85 -20.32 40.12 20.00
CA HIS A 85 -20.54 41.05 18.92
C HIS A 85 -19.74 40.72 17.65
N GLY A 86 -20.43 40.83 16.51
CA GLY A 86 -20.07 41.68 15.37
C GLY A 86 -18.61 41.70 14.91
N GLY A 87 -18.31 40.88 13.90
CA GLY A 87 -17.10 40.99 13.10
C GLY A 87 -17.32 40.42 11.71
N ALA A 88 -18.00 41.18 10.84
CA ALA A 88 -18.18 40.86 9.44
C ALA A 88 -16.84 41.02 8.69
N HIS A 89 -16.08 39.92 8.57
CA HIS A 89 -14.98 39.83 7.62
C HIS A 89 -15.43 38.98 6.43
N HIS A 90 -15.94 39.67 5.41
CA HIS A 90 -16.19 39.14 4.08
C HIS A 90 -14.84 39.07 3.34
N GLY A 91 -14.14 37.95 3.49
CA GLY A 91 -13.08 37.55 2.57
C GLY A 91 -13.59 36.38 1.73
N PRO A 92 -13.28 36.29 0.43
CA PRO A 92 -13.49 35.08 -0.35
C PRO A 92 -12.47 34.04 0.10
N GLY A 93 -12.71 33.48 1.29
CA GLY A 93 -12.02 32.32 1.79
C GLY A 93 -12.50 31.13 0.97
N TYR A 94 -11.66 30.66 0.06
CA TYR A 94 -11.73 29.29 -0.41
C TYR A 94 -11.49 28.39 0.81
N HIS A 95 -12.55 28.13 1.56
CA HIS A 95 -12.62 27.00 2.45
C HIS A 95 -12.46 25.77 1.56
N TYR A 96 -11.25 25.24 1.50
CA TYR A 96 -11.08 23.82 1.31
C TYR A 96 -11.67 23.20 2.57
N GLU A 97 -13.00 23.06 2.61
CA GLU A 97 -13.63 22.09 3.49
C GLU A 97 -12.91 20.77 3.21
N ASP A 98 -12.35 20.21 4.27
CA ASP A 98 -11.68 18.93 4.28
C ASP A 98 -12.62 17.88 3.65
N ALA A 99 -12.47 17.64 2.35
CA ALA A 99 -13.08 16.55 1.58
C ALA A 99 -12.47 15.19 1.99
N HIS A 100 -12.25 15.01 3.29
CA HIS A 100 -11.72 13.80 3.92
C HIS A 100 -12.80 13.02 4.68
N GLY A 101 -14.06 13.43 4.56
CA GLY A 101 -15.22 12.72 5.09
C GLY A 101 -16.30 12.36 4.07
N GLY A 102 -16.10 12.66 2.78
CA GLY A 102 -17.01 12.19 1.74
C GLY A 102 -16.93 10.67 1.65
N ASP A 103 -18.08 9.99 1.78
CA ASP A 103 -18.17 8.53 1.76
C ASP A 103 -17.39 7.97 0.57
N MET A 104 -16.21 7.39 0.85
CA MET A 104 -15.38 6.85 -0.20
C MET A 104 -16.09 5.69 -0.86
N VAL A 105 -16.59 5.92 -2.07
CA VAL A 105 -17.26 4.89 -2.84
C VAL A 105 -16.24 3.82 -3.22
N LEU A 106 -16.38 2.65 -2.61
CA LEU A 106 -15.53 1.49 -2.89
C LEU A 106 -15.76 1.02 -4.33
N ALA A 107 -14.67 0.71 -5.04
CA ALA A 107 -14.79 0.23 -6.40
C ALA A 107 -15.48 -1.15 -6.43
N PRO A 108 -16.47 -1.37 -7.33
CA PRO A 108 -17.11 -2.67 -7.45
C PRO A 108 -16.10 -3.72 -7.96
N ILE A 109 -16.24 -4.95 -7.45
CA ILE A 109 -15.26 -6.03 -7.64
C ILE A 109 -15.02 -6.34 -9.12
N VAL A 110 -16.07 -6.31 -9.95
CA VAL A 110 -15.97 -6.55 -11.39
C VAL A 110 -15.07 -5.50 -12.09
N ARG A 111 -15.13 -4.23 -11.68
CA ARG A 111 -14.25 -3.19 -12.23
C ARG A 111 -12.80 -3.40 -11.81
N ARG A 112 -12.56 -3.84 -10.56
CA ARG A 112 -11.22 -4.20 -10.07
C ARG A 112 -10.64 -5.36 -10.88
N ALA A 113 -11.44 -6.41 -11.11
CA ALA A 113 -11.04 -7.56 -11.93
C ALA A 113 -10.77 -7.16 -13.39
N GLY A 114 -11.62 -6.32 -13.99
CA GLY A 114 -11.42 -5.80 -15.36
C GLY A 114 -10.14 -4.97 -15.49
N ALA A 115 -9.86 -4.08 -14.54
CA ALA A 115 -8.61 -3.31 -14.52
C ALA A 115 -7.38 -4.23 -14.45
N ARG A 116 -7.43 -5.29 -13.63
CA ARG A 116 -6.38 -6.29 -13.53
C ARG A 116 -6.18 -7.08 -14.81
N LEU A 117 -7.26 -7.45 -15.50
CA LEU A 117 -7.17 -8.15 -16.77
C LEU A 117 -6.46 -7.29 -17.82
N ILE A 118 -6.77 -5.99 -17.88
CA ILE A 118 -6.11 -5.05 -18.79
C ILE A 118 -4.62 -4.92 -18.47
N ASP A 119 -4.26 -4.74 -17.19
CA ASP A 119 -2.87 -4.63 -16.76
C ASP A 119 -2.08 -5.92 -17.06
N ASN A 120 -2.67 -7.09 -16.78
CA ASN A 120 -2.05 -8.39 -17.05
C ASN A 120 -1.89 -8.63 -18.56
N ALA A 121 -2.88 -8.26 -19.38
CA ALA A 121 -2.77 -8.37 -20.83
C ALA A 121 -1.65 -7.50 -21.38
N LEU A 122 -1.53 -6.26 -20.89
CA LEU A 122 -0.44 -5.35 -21.26
C LEU A 122 0.91 -5.95 -20.91
N VAL A 123 1.10 -6.38 -19.65
CA VAL A 123 2.37 -6.99 -19.22
C VAL A 123 2.65 -8.29 -19.97
N ALA A 124 1.64 -9.12 -20.25
CA ALA A 124 1.82 -10.36 -21.00
C ALA A 124 2.30 -10.08 -22.42
N VAL A 125 1.69 -9.14 -23.15
CA VAL A 125 2.09 -8.78 -24.52
C VAL A 125 3.56 -8.34 -24.56
N PHE A 126 3.96 -7.41 -23.68
CA PHE A 126 5.34 -6.93 -23.63
C PHE A 126 6.31 -7.98 -23.07
N GLY A 127 5.86 -8.79 -22.12
CA GLY A 127 6.63 -9.89 -21.54
C GLY A 127 6.96 -10.96 -22.57
N PHE A 128 5.96 -11.46 -23.31
CA PHE A 128 6.18 -12.43 -24.39
C PHE A 128 7.05 -11.88 -25.51
N ALA A 129 6.87 -10.61 -25.88
CA ALA A 129 7.73 -9.94 -26.84
C ALA A 129 9.21 -9.88 -26.38
N LEU A 130 9.47 -9.91 -25.07
CA LEU A 130 10.80 -9.89 -24.48
C LEU A 130 11.38 -11.30 -24.24
N VAL A 131 10.55 -12.31 -23.94
CA VAL A 131 11.01 -13.69 -23.72
C VAL A 131 11.75 -14.21 -24.95
N LEU A 132 11.15 -14.15 -26.15
CA LEU A 132 11.72 -14.78 -27.34
C LEU A 132 13.12 -14.24 -27.69
N PRO A 133 13.37 -12.92 -27.79
CA PRO A 133 14.70 -12.39 -28.07
C PRO A 133 15.72 -12.74 -26.98
N VAL A 134 15.32 -12.71 -25.70
CA VAL A 134 16.21 -13.05 -24.58
C VAL A 134 16.57 -14.54 -24.61
N THR A 135 15.59 -15.42 -24.82
CA THR A 135 15.82 -16.86 -24.93
C THR A 135 16.72 -17.16 -26.13
N ILE A 136 16.48 -16.56 -27.30
CA ILE A 136 17.34 -16.75 -28.48
C ILE A 136 18.76 -16.22 -28.24
N GLY A 137 18.89 -15.00 -27.70
CA GLY A 137 20.17 -14.31 -27.52
C GLY A 137 21.04 -14.90 -26.41
N VAL A 138 20.43 -15.33 -25.30
CA VAL A 138 21.15 -15.89 -24.14
C VAL A 138 21.39 -17.39 -24.30
N LEU A 139 20.42 -18.14 -24.82
CA LEU A 139 20.52 -19.61 -24.90
C LEU A 139 21.12 -20.08 -26.22
N GLY A 140 21.21 -19.21 -27.24
CA GLY A 140 21.84 -19.55 -28.51
C GLY A 140 21.15 -20.74 -29.19
N LEU A 141 19.84 -20.61 -29.45
CA LEU A 141 19.01 -21.57 -30.21
C LEU A 141 19.52 -21.89 -31.64
N GLY A 142 20.73 -21.46 -31.99
CA GLY A 142 21.38 -21.63 -33.30
C GLY A 142 22.49 -22.67 -33.37
N LYS A 143 22.65 -23.58 -32.40
CA LYS A 143 23.57 -24.73 -32.53
C LYS A 143 22.79 -26.02 -32.78
N PRO A 144 22.48 -26.35 -34.05
CA PRO A 144 21.97 -27.67 -34.39
C PRO A 144 23.01 -28.73 -33.98
N GLY A 145 22.63 -29.68 -33.11
CA GLY A 145 23.43 -30.85 -32.75
C GLY A 145 23.90 -30.99 -31.28
N SER A 146 23.46 -30.14 -30.33
CA SER A 146 23.67 -30.47 -28.91
C SER A 146 22.67 -31.53 -28.45
N GLN A 147 23.12 -32.49 -27.64
CA GLN A 147 22.36 -33.62 -27.09
C GLN A 147 21.21 -33.23 -26.12
N THR A 148 20.67 -32.03 -26.25
CA THR A 148 19.57 -31.47 -25.46
C THR A 148 18.20 -32.09 -25.75
N GLU A 149 18.12 -33.06 -26.67
CA GLU A 149 16.84 -33.70 -27.07
C GLU A 149 16.50 -34.95 -26.26
N ASP A 150 17.47 -35.62 -25.61
CA ASP A 150 17.23 -36.94 -24.99
C ASP A 150 17.05 -36.92 -23.45
N GLU A 151 17.24 -35.77 -22.78
CA GLU A 151 17.04 -35.62 -21.32
C GLU A 151 16.03 -34.49 -21.00
N GLY A 152 14.72 -34.78 -20.98
CA GLY A 152 13.71 -33.93 -20.32
C GLY A 152 13.60 -32.45 -20.80
N GLY A 153 13.98 -32.18 -22.05
CA GLY A 153 14.52 -30.92 -22.57
C GLY A 153 13.64 -29.65 -22.69
N ILE A 154 12.59 -29.46 -21.88
CA ILE A 154 11.82 -28.19 -21.89
C ILE A 154 12.14 -27.30 -20.68
N TRP A 155 12.59 -27.87 -19.56
CA TRP A 155 12.76 -27.15 -18.29
C TRP A 155 14.23 -26.91 -17.91
N ASN A 156 14.93 -26.10 -18.71
CA ASN A 156 16.29 -25.67 -18.37
C ASN A 156 16.25 -24.51 -17.35
N TRP A 157 17.19 -24.47 -16.39
CA TRP A 157 17.29 -23.43 -15.37
C TRP A 157 17.23 -21.99 -15.92
N PRO A 158 17.96 -21.62 -17.00
CA PRO A 158 17.84 -20.30 -17.59
C PRO A 158 16.43 -19.97 -18.12
N ILE A 159 15.69 -20.97 -18.61
CA ILE A 159 14.30 -20.79 -19.03
C ILE A 159 13.44 -20.48 -17.79
N ILE A 160 13.60 -21.24 -16.71
CA ILE A 160 12.89 -21.00 -15.44
C ILE A 160 13.21 -19.60 -14.90
N PHE A 161 14.47 -19.18 -14.87
CA PHE A 161 14.84 -17.82 -14.44
C PHE A 161 14.28 -16.73 -15.35
N THR A 162 14.29 -16.94 -16.67
CA THR A 162 13.72 -15.99 -17.64
C THR A 162 12.21 -15.87 -17.45
N LEU A 163 11.52 -17.00 -17.28
CA LEU A 163 10.09 -17.02 -16.96
C LEU A 163 9.81 -16.33 -15.63
N PHE A 164 10.63 -16.53 -14.59
CA PHE A 164 10.46 -15.83 -13.32
C PHE A 164 10.63 -14.32 -13.50
N ALA A 165 11.69 -13.89 -14.19
CA ALA A 165 11.92 -12.47 -14.46
C ALA A 165 10.76 -11.82 -15.21
N VAL A 166 10.20 -12.51 -16.22
CA VAL A 166 9.10 -11.97 -17.03
C VAL A 166 7.74 -12.04 -16.33
N LEU A 167 7.45 -13.14 -15.63
CA LEU A 167 6.13 -13.34 -15.02
C LEU A 167 6.01 -12.76 -13.60
N SER A 168 7.15 -12.53 -12.92
CA SER A 168 7.20 -11.97 -11.56
C SER A 168 7.76 -10.54 -11.58
N VAL A 169 9.02 -10.39 -12.00
CA VAL A 169 9.77 -9.14 -11.81
C VAL A 169 9.25 -8.03 -12.72
N LEU A 170 8.97 -8.32 -13.98
CA LEU A 170 8.45 -7.32 -14.93
C LEU A 170 7.10 -6.72 -14.48
N PRO A 171 6.04 -7.50 -14.18
CA PRO A 171 4.79 -6.95 -13.66
C PRO A 171 4.96 -6.25 -12.30
N PHE A 172 5.84 -6.75 -11.43
CA PHE A 172 6.19 -6.08 -10.18
C PHE A 172 6.71 -4.65 -10.45
N LEU A 173 7.70 -4.51 -11.32
CA LEU A 173 8.28 -3.20 -11.66
C LEU A 173 7.25 -2.27 -12.30
N TYR A 174 6.45 -2.79 -13.23
CA TYR A 174 5.37 -2.04 -13.86
C TYR A 174 4.39 -1.50 -12.80
N GLU A 175 3.87 -2.35 -11.92
CA GLU A 175 2.88 -1.93 -10.95
C GLU A 175 3.47 -1.03 -9.85
N ALA A 176 4.65 -1.36 -9.32
CA ALA A 176 5.32 -0.57 -8.28
C ALA A 176 5.60 0.85 -8.76
N VAL A 177 6.16 1.01 -9.97
CA VAL A 177 6.47 2.32 -10.56
C VAL A 177 5.19 3.09 -10.87
N GLN A 178 4.18 2.47 -11.48
CA GLN A 178 2.92 3.15 -11.79
C GLN A 178 2.18 3.61 -10.52
N LEU A 179 2.13 2.78 -9.49
CA LEU A 179 1.52 3.15 -8.21
C LEU A 179 2.32 4.25 -7.51
N ALA A 180 3.65 4.15 -7.45
CA ALA A 180 4.49 5.16 -6.80
C ALA A 180 4.42 6.52 -7.50
N MET A 181 4.37 6.55 -8.84
CA MET A 181 4.36 7.80 -9.59
C MET A 181 2.97 8.42 -9.74
N SER A 182 1.91 7.61 -9.77
CA SER A 182 0.59 8.10 -10.17
C SER A 182 -0.59 7.67 -9.29
N GLY A 183 -0.34 6.77 -8.33
CA GLY A 183 -1.35 6.15 -7.46
C GLY A 183 -2.20 5.08 -8.14
N ARG A 184 -1.97 4.77 -9.43
CA ARG A 184 -2.81 3.82 -10.19
C ARG A 184 -2.14 3.30 -11.45
N THR A 185 -2.44 2.06 -11.81
CA THR A 185 -1.99 1.41 -13.05
C THR A 185 -2.79 1.89 -14.26
N LEU A 186 -2.33 1.59 -15.49
CA LEU A 186 -3.04 2.00 -16.71
C LEU A 186 -4.44 1.39 -16.80
N GLY A 187 -4.60 0.10 -16.49
CA GLY A 187 -5.91 -0.55 -16.44
C GLY A 187 -6.85 0.14 -15.44
N LYS A 188 -6.33 0.51 -14.26
CA LYS A 188 -7.10 1.27 -13.27
C LYS A 188 -7.47 2.67 -13.75
N ARG A 189 -6.59 3.37 -14.48
CA ARG A 189 -6.93 4.67 -15.09
C ARG A 189 -8.06 4.56 -16.10
N ILE A 190 -8.00 3.56 -16.99
CA ILE A 190 -9.05 3.31 -18.00
C ILE A 190 -10.39 3.01 -17.32
N MET A 191 -10.35 2.30 -16.19
CA MET A 191 -11.56 1.95 -15.42
C MET A 191 -12.01 3.05 -14.44
N HIS A 192 -11.28 4.17 -14.33
CA HIS A 192 -11.49 5.25 -13.36
C HIS A 192 -11.44 4.78 -11.90
N LEU A 193 -10.46 3.95 -11.59
CA LEU A 193 -10.18 3.45 -10.25
C LEU A 193 -8.94 4.14 -9.67
N GLY A 194 -9.02 4.46 -8.38
CA GLY A 194 -7.92 5.00 -7.58
C GLY A 194 -7.45 3.99 -6.53
N VAL A 195 -6.16 4.03 -6.17
CA VAL A 195 -5.66 3.33 -4.98
C VAL A 195 -5.26 4.38 -3.95
N VAL A 196 -5.86 4.27 -2.77
CA VAL A 196 -5.65 5.18 -1.63
C VAL A 196 -5.20 4.39 -0.40
N GLN A 197 -4.72 5.09 0.60
CA GLN A 197 -4.44 4.51 1.90
C GLN A 197 -5.75 4.11 2.59
N ALA A 198 -5.72 2.98 3.30
CA ALA A 198 -6.83 2.57 4.15
C ALA A 198 -6.82 3.35 5.48
N ARG A 199 -5.63 3.76 5.95
CA ARG A 199 -5.42 4.48 7.22
C ARG A 199 -4.20 5.42 7.08
N PRO A 200 -4.37 6.75 7.09
CA PRO A 200 -5.64 7.49 7.08
C PRO A 200 -6.41 7.24 5.79
N ALA A 201 -7.73 7.14 5.88
CA ALA A 201 -8.56 6.68 4.79
C ALA A 201 -8.65 7.77 3.71
N GLY A 202 -8.37 7.44 2.45
CA GLY A 202 -8.49 8.37 1.32
C GLY A 202 -7.22 9.14 0.95
N GLU A 203 -6.16 9.05 1.76
CA GLU A 203 -4.88 9.68 1.42
C GLU A 203 -4.21 9.01 0.20
N PRO A 204 -3.37 9.74 -0.56
CA PRO A 204 -2.56 9.14 -1.61
C PRO A 204 -1.66 8.04 -1.07
N ILE A 205 -1.56 6.92 -1.78
CA ILE A 205 -0.67 5.81 -1.41
C ILE A 205 0.79 6.27 -1.35
N THR A 206 1.53 5.80 -0.34
CA THR A 206 2.97 6.04 -0.22
C THR A 206 3.77 5.13 -1.16
N THR A 207 5.00 5.53 -1.52
CA THR A 207 5.91 4.70 -2.32
C THR A 207 6.17 3.33 -1.69
N THR A 208 6.31 3.28 -0.36
CA THR A 208 6.53 2.02 0.36
C THR A 208 5.32 1.09 0.25
N GLN A 209 4.11 1.60 0.44
CA GLN A 209 2.88 0.82 0.26
C GLN A 209 2.72 0.35 -1.19
N ALA A 210 3.05 1.20 -2.18
CA ALA A 210 3.03 0.84 -3.59
C ALA A 210 3.96 -0.35 -3.90
N ILE A 211 5.20 -0.30 -3.42
CA ILE A 211 6.19 -1.37 -3.59
C ILE A 211 5.74 -2.64 -2.87
N TRP A 212 5.31 -2.53 -1.62
CA TRP A 212 4.89 -3.68 -0.82
C TRP A 212 3.67 -4.38 -1.43
N ARG A 213 2.67 -3.61 -1.85
CA ARG A 213 1.48 -4.11 -2.54
C ARG A 213 1.85 -4.85 -3.82
N ALA A 214 2.71 -4.26 -4.66
CA ALA A 214 3.16 -4.91 -5.90
C ALA A 214 3.98 -6.17 -5.60
N GLY A 215 4.82 -6.15 -4.56
CA GLY A 215 5.67 -7.27 -4.16
C GLY A 215 4.86 -8.48 -3.72
N ILE A 216 3.80 -8.29 -2.93
CA ILE A 216 2.91 -9.39 -2.53
C ILE A 216 2.27 -10.04 -3.76
N ILE A 217 1.76 -9.21 -4.67
CA ILE A 217 0.97 -9.68 -5.80
C ILE A 217 1.83 -10.46 -6.80
N HIS A 218 2.96 -9.89 -7.19
CA HIS A 218 3.74 -10.42 -8.31
C HIS A 218 4.93 -11.25 -7.87
N VAL A 219 5.49 -11.00 -6.68
CA VAL A 219 6.68 -11.72 -6.19
C VAL A 219 6.29 -12.81 -5.20
N ALA A 220 5.54 -12.48 -4.14
CA ALA A 220 5.25 -13.44 -3.08
C ALA A 220 4.37 -14.60 -3.56
N TYR A 221 3.28 -14.33 -4.29
CA TYR A 221 2.45 -15.39 -4.87
C TYR A 221 3.22 -16.22 -5.91
N GLN A 222 4.02 -15.56 -6.75
CA GLN A 222 4.76 -16.23 -7.81
C GLN A 222 5.92 -17.08 -7.27
N PHE A 223 6.50 -16.71 -6.12
CA PHE A 223 7.51 -17.51 -5.45
C PHE A 223 6.99 -18.91 -5.12
N GLY A 224 5.75 -19.04 -4.64
CA GLY A 224 5.14 -20.35 -4.41
C GLY A 224 5.01 -21.19 -5.68
N VAL A 225 4.60 -20.58 -6.80
CA VAL A 225 4.48 -21.28 -8.09
C VAL A 225 5.85 -21.79 -8.56
N PHE A 226 6.88 -20.95 -8.51
CA PHE A 226 8.22 -21.33 -8.94
C PHE A 226 8.91 -22.30 -7.99
N PHE A 227 8.61 -22.25 -6.69
CA PHE A 227 9.06 -23.24 -5.73
C PHE A 227 8.55 -24.64 -6.11
N PHE A 228 7.24 -24.78 -6.38
CA PHE A 228 6.68 -26.06 -6.79
C PHE A 228 7.13 -26.48 -8.20
N LEU A 229 7.35 -25.53 -9.11
CA LEU A 229 7.97 -25.83 -10.41
C LEU A 229 9.38 -26.40 -10.25
N ALA A 230 10.22 -25.78 -9.42
CA ALA A 230 11.57 -26.27 -9.16
C ALA A 230 11.54 -27.67 -8.52
N LEU A 231 10.65 -27.92 -7.55
CA LEU A 231 10.46 -29.26 -7.00
C LEU A 231 9.97 -30.27 -8.05
N ALA A 232 9.08 -29.86 -8.95
CA ALA A 232 8.59 -30.71 -10.02
C ALA A 232 9.73 -31.15 -10.94
N VAL A 233 10.58 -30.19 -11.34
CA VAL A 233 11.71 -30.44 -12.24
C VAL A 233 12.85 -31.22 -11.56
N MET A 234 13.14 -30.93 -10.29
CA MET A 234 14.31 -31.51 -9.62
C MET A 234 14.04 -32.82 -8.88
N VAL A 235 12.82 -33.03 -8.38
CA VAL A 235 12.55 -34.06 -7.38
C VAL A 235 11.42 -34.97 -7.80
N TRP A 236 10.26 -34.40 -8.17
CA TRP A 236 9.04 -35.19 -8.34
C TRP A 236 7.98 -34.48 -9.18
N ASP A 237 7.65 -35.00 -10.36
CA ASP A 237 6.71 -34.39 -11.30
C ASP A 237 5.32 -34.06 -10.70
N TYR A 238 4.84 -34.86 -9.74
CA TYR A 238 3.57 -34.58 -9.06
C TYR A 238 3.61 -33.31 -8.19
N ALA A 239 4.79 -32.78 -7.86
CA ALA A 239 4.90 -31.46 -7.23
C ALA A 239 4.30 -30.34 -8.11
N ALA A 240 4.11 -30.58 -9.42
CA ALA A 240 3.40 -29.67 -10.30
C ALA A 240 1.94 -29.42 -9.85
N TYR A 241 1.27 -30.37 -9.19
CA TYR A 241 -0.05 -30.14 -8.59
C TYR A 241 -0.02 -29.07 -7.49
N GLY A 242 1.14 -28.89 -6.83
CA GLY A 242 1.35 -27.80 -5.88
C GLY A 242 1.25 -26.41 -6.54
N MET A 243 1.61 -26.26 -7.82
CA MET A 243 1.40 -25.01 -8.54
C MET A 243 -0.08 -24.66 -8.66
N VAL A 244 -0.93 -25.66 -8.95
CA VAL A 244 -2.40 -25.47 -9.03
C VAL A 244 -2.95 -25.03 -7.67
N LEU A 245 -2.46 -25.63 -6.57
CA LEU A 245 -2.85 -25.22 -5.22
C LEU A 245 -2.43 -23.77 -4.91
N VAL A 246 -1.22 -23.36 -5.32
CA VAL A 246 -0.78 -21.96 -5.16
C VAL A 246 -1.63 -21.01 -5.99
N TRP A 247 -1.94 -21.34 -7.25
CA TRP A 247 -2.83 -20.53 -8.08
C TRP A 247 -4.24 -20.41 -7.50
N ALA A 248 -4.79 -21.51 -6.98
CA ALA A 248 -6.07 -21.50 -6.29
C ALA A 248 -6.02 -20.63 -5.03
N GLY A 249 -4.94 -20.74 -4.22
CA GLY A 249 -4.72 -19.89 -3.06
C GLY A 249 -4.58 -18.40 -3.41
N ALA A 250 -3.85 -18.08 -4.47
CA ALA A 250 -3.71 -16.71 -4.97
C ALA A 250 -5.07 -16.17 -5.44
N LEU A 251 -5.84 -16.95 -6.21
CA LEU A 251 -7.20 -16.58 -6.61
C LEU A 251 -8.09 -16.33 -5.39
N MET A 252 -8.04 -17.21 -4.38
CA MET A 252 -8.78 -17.02 -3.13
C MET A 252 -8.35 -15.74 -2.40
N ALA A 253 -7.06 -15.40 -2.42
CA ALA A 253 -6.55 -14.16 -1.83
C ALA A 253 -7.08 -12.89 -2.54
N TYR A 254 -7.37 -12.97 -3.84
CA TYR A 254 -8.09 -11.93 -4.58
C TYR A 254 -9.58 -11.89 -4.25
N LEU A 255 -10.23 -13.06 -4.26
CA LEU A 255 -11.66 -13.18 -4.00
C LEU A 255 -12.02 -12.82 -2.55
N TRP A 256 -11.05 -12.83 -1.62
CA TRP A 256 -11.23 -12.36 -0.24
C TRP A 256 -11.98 -11.01 -0.15
N ALA A 257 -11.76 -10.12 -1.13
CA ALA A 257 -12.47 -8.84 -1.24
C ALA A 257 -14.01 -8.93 -1.28
N ILE A 258 -14.58 -10.08 -1.67
CA ILE A 258 -16.02 -10.33 -1.68
C ILE A 258 -16.58 -10.42 -0.26
N TRP A 259 -15.82 -11.05 0.65
CA TRP A 259 -16.25 -11.34 2.01
C TRP A 259 -15.73 -10.33 3.04
N ASP A 260 -14.70 -9.56 2.70
CA ASP A 260 -14.08 -8.57 3.59
C ASP A 260 -14.96 -7.32 3.76
N GLN A 261 -16.03 -7.40 4.56
CA GLN A 261 -16.89 -6.24 4.85
C GLN A 261 -16.32 -5.41 6.03
N PRO A 262 -16.42 -4.06 6.01
CA PRO A 262 -17.06 -3.24 4.98
C PRO A 262 -16.12 -2.80 3.84
N MET A 263 -14.80 -2.95 3.98
CA MET A 263 -13.80 -2.28 3.13
C MET A 263 -13.56 -2.98 1.77
N HIS A 264 -14.05 -4.19 1.60
CA HIS A 264 -13.87 -5.07 0.44
C HIS A 264 -12.39 -5.19 0.03
N GLN A 265 -11.47 -5.39 0.99
CA GLN A 265 -10.03 -5.44 0.68
C GLN A 265 -9.63 -6.85 0.23
N ALA A 266 -8.86 -6.95 -0.86
CA ALA A 266 -8.16 -8.20 -1.15
C ALA A 266 -7.00 -8.38 -0.15
N LEU A 267 -6.48 -9.60 -0.01
CA LEU A 267 -5.44 -9.89 0.99
C LEU A 267 -4.19 -9.01 0.80
N HIS A 268 -3.79 -8.76 -0.45
CA HIS A 268 -2.68 -7.88 -0.77
C HIS A 268 -2.97 -6.39 -0.47
N ASP A 269 -4.23 -5.97 -0.58
CA ASP A 269 -4.64 -4.61 -0.24
C ASP A 269 -4.55 -4.42 1.28
N ARG A 270 -5.03 -5.41 2.03
CA ARG A 270 -4.99 -5.44 3.50
C ARG A 270 -3.56 -5.42 4.04
N PHE A 271 -2.69 -6.27 3.52
CA PHE A 271 -1.27 -6.29 3.92
C PHE A 271 -0.51 -5.02 3.56
N ALA A 272 -0.95 -4.30 2.52
CA ALA A 272 -0.39 -3.01 2.15
C ALA A 272 -1.06 -1.82 2.82
N GLY A 273 -2.15 -2.02 3.58
CA GLY A 273 -2.93 -0.93 4.15
C GLY A 273 -3.51 -0.01 3.07
N THR A 274 -3.98 -0.59 1.96
CA THR A 274 -4.50 0.14 0.80
C THR A 274 -5.97 -0.19 0.53
N LEU A 275 -6.63 0.70 -0.19
CA LEU A 275 -8.03 0.60 -0.58
C LEU A 275 -8.17 0.97 -2.06
N VAL A 276 -9.10 0.32 -2.76
CA VAL A 276 -9.43 0.67 -4.15
C VAL A 276 -10.78 1.37 -4.20
N ILE A 277 -10.78 2.62 -4.63
CA ILE A 277 -11.96 3.49 -4.71
C ILE A 277 -12.39 3.70 -6.16
N ASP A 278 -13.69 3.94 -6.35
CA ASP A 278 -14.24 4.40 -7.62
C ASP A 278 -14.17 5.93 -7.66
N GLU A 279 -13.34 6.46 -8.55
CA GLU A 279 -13.19 7.93 -8.66
C GLU A 279 -14.45 8.59 -9.24
N ARG A 280 -15.36 7.84 -9.87
CA ARG A 280 -16.60 8.40 -10.42
C ARG A 280 -17.62 8.71 -9.33
N GLY A 281 -17.59 7.97 -8.22
CA GLY A 281 -18.56 8.10 -7.13
C GLY A 281 -18.56 9.50 -6.51
N GLY A 282 -17.38 10.10 -6.34
CA GLY A 282 -17.25 11.43 -5.76
C GLY A 282 -17.73 12.60 -6.64
N TYR A 283 -18.05 12.37 -7.92
CA TYR A 283 -18.57 13.43 -8.80
C TYR A 283 -20.10 13.47 -8.83
N ALA A 284 -20.79 12.36 -8.57
CA ALA A 284 -22.24 12.29 -8.63
C ALA A 284 -22.92 13.16 -7.57
N GLU A 285 -22.28 13.32 -6.40
CA GLU A 285 -22.81 14.14 -5.30
C GLU A 285 -22.77 15.64 -5.63
N TYR A 286 -21.85 16.10 -6.48
CA TYR A 286 -21.78 17.51 -6.88
C TYR A 286 -22.77 17.90 -7.97
N ASP A 287 -23.16 16.98 -8.85
CA ASP A 287 -24.12 17.25 -9.90
C ASP A 287 -25.56 17.39 -9.35
N GLU A 288 -25.88 16.73 -8.22
CA GLU A 288 -27.21 16.80 -7.59
C GLU A 288 -27.51 18.16 -6.92
N TYR A 289 -26.47 18.95 -6.60
CA TYR A 289 -26.63 20.30 -6.04
C TYR A 289 -26.51 21.43 -7.08
N ALA A 290 -26.38 21.09 -8.37
CA ALA A 290 -26.23 22.05 -9.45
C ALA A 290 -27.54 22.33 -10.23
N GLU A 291 -28.67 21.75 -9.81
CA GLU A 291 -30.03 22.02 -10.34
C GLU A 291 -30.86 22.90 -9.39
#